data_AF-A0AAJ1HC93-F1
#
_entry.id   AF-A0AAJ1HC93-F1
#
_cell.length_a   1.000
_cell.length_b   1.000
_cell.length_c   1.000
_cell.angle_alpha   90.00
_cell.angle_beta   90.00
_cell.angle_gamma   90.00
#
_symmetry.space_group_name_H-M   'P 1'
#
loop_
_entity.id
_entity.type
_entity.pdbx_description
1 polymer ?
#
loop_
_entity_poly.entity_id
_entity_poly.type
_entity_poly.pdbx_seq_one_letter_code
_entity_poly.pdbx_strand_id
1 'polypeptide(L)'
;MDKLLILLFLTILSMPLISCSNQRNQTLDGEYYWVSESRNERAFTISGNKGILDSSVADNFVIDRKNETIELMGSQMLNRTTSYIYEDGVFTVDISGVERDYYKKDSEAYKKALKDLDEN
;
A
#
# COMPACT_ATOMS: atom_id res chain seq x y z
N MET A 1 -46.66 -29.56 19.57
CA MET A 1 -45.30 -30.13 19.42
C MET A 1 -45.33 -30.88 18.09
N ASP A 2 -44.65 -30.51 17.00
CA ASP A 2 -43.45 -29.68 16.79
C ASP A 2 -43.51 -29.10 15.36
N LYS A 3 -43.52 -27.76 15.17
CA LYS A 3 -42.40 -26.85 14.87
C LYS A 3 -41.72 -27.04 13.49
N LEU A 4 -41.61 -25.91 12.77
CA LEU A 4 -40.80 -25.61 11.58
C LEU A 4 -41.27 -26.28 10.28
N LEU A 5 -41.54 -25.57 9.19
CA LEU A 5 -40.54 -24.82 8.41
C LEU A 5 -41.21 -23.66 7.65
N ILE A 6 -41.03 -22.43 8.14
CA ILE A 6 -41.12 -21.23 7.33
C ILE A 6 -39.82 -21.19 6.52
N LEU A 7 -39.86 -21.52 5.23
CA LEU A 7 -38.69 -21.40 4.36
C LEU A 7 -38.85 -20.16 3.49
N LEU A 8 -38.47 -19.03 4.08
CA LEU A 8 -38.33 -17.73 3.45
C LEU A 8 -37.10 -17.75 2.53
N PHE A 9 -37.25 -18.08 1.25
CA PHE A 9 -36.19 -17.87 0.26
C PHE A 9 -36.22 -16.42 -0.25
N LEU A 10 -35.71 -15.52 0.58
CA LEU A 10 -35.26 -14.20 0.13
C LEU A 10 -33.76 -14.29 -0.11
N THR A 11 -33.34 -14.86 -1.25
CA THR A 11 -31.94 -14.73 -1.68
C THR A 11 -31.75 -13.33 -2.22
N ILE A 12 -31.52 -12.39 -1.31
CA ILE A 12 -30.86 -11.14 -1.63
C ILE A 12 -29.46 -11.55 -2.08
N LEU A 13 -29.21 -11.55 -3.38
CA LEU A 13 -27.86 -11.42 -3.90
C LEU A 13 -27.34 -10.06 -3.44
N SER A 14 -26.82 -10.00 -2.22
CA SER A 14 -25.92 -8.93 -1.84
C SER A 14 -24.62 -9.20 -2.60
N MET A 15 -24.57 -8.75 -3.85
CA MET A 15 -23.28 -8.37 -4.41
C MET A 15 -22.66 -7.44 -3.37
N PRO A 16 -21.49 -7.74 -2.79
CA PRO A 16 -20.78 -6.69 -2.08
C PRO A 16 -20.60 -5.60 -3.11
N LEU A 17 -21.32 -4.48 -2.92
CA LEU A 17 -20.92 -3.22 -3.51
C LEU A 17 -19.45 -3.15 -3.19
N ILE A 18 -18.59 -3.19 -4.21
CA ILE A 18 -17.20 -2.78 -4.05
C ILE A 18 -17.35 -1.40 -3.45
N SER A 19 -17.13 -1.33 -2.14
CA SER A 19 -17.10 -0.07 -1.43
C SER A 19 -16.10 0.71 -2.26
N CYS A 20 -16.51 1.84 -2.84
CA CYS A 20 -15.55 2.89 -3.11
C CYS A 20 -14.82 3.05 -1.78
N SER A 21 -13.64 2.44 -1.67
CA SER A 21 -12.93 2.40 -0.41
C SER A 21 -12.77 3.86 -0.06
N ASN A 22 -12.95 4.22 1.20
CA ASN A 22 -12.66 5.57 1.64
C ASN A 22 -11.13 5.76 1.58
N GLN A 23 -10.52 5.70 0.39
CA GLN A 23 -9.08 5.83 0.13
C GLN A 23 -8.55 7.12 0.78
N ARG A 24 -9.41 8.14 0.88
CA ARG A 24 -9.14 9.40 1.60
C ARG A 24 -8.92 9.27 3.12
N ASN A 25 -9.48 8.25 3.77
CA ASN A 25 -9.37 8.04 5.22
C ASN A 25 -8.36 6.95 5.60
N GLN A 26 -7.78 6.25 4.62
CA GLN A 26 -6.72 5.29 4.91
C GLN A 26 -5.44 6.06 5.27
N THR A 27 -4.88 5.75 6.43
CA THR A 27 -3.60 6.33 6.81
C THR A 27 -2.47 5.65 6.03
N LEU A 28 -1.67 6.46 5.37
CA LEU A 28 -0.43 6.03 4.72
C LEU A 28 0.68 5.78 5.75
N ASP A 29 0.48 6.10 7.03
CA ASP A 29 1.51 5.96 8.06
C ASP A 29 1.91 4.49 8.26
N GLY A 30 3.21 4.22 8.31
CA GLY A 30 3.74 2.88 8.52
C GLY A 30 5.12 2.66 7.90
N GLU A 31 5.69 1.49 8.18
CA GLU A 31 6.90 0.99 7.52
C GLU A 31 6.52 0.27 6.22
N TYR A 32 7.29 0.49 5.15
CA TYR A 32 7.05 -0.10 3.84
C TYR A 32 8.28 -0.89 3.40
N TYR A 33 8.03 -2.09 2.90
CA TYR A 33 9.07 -3.06 2.57
C TYR A 33 9.10 -3.34 1.08
N TRP A 34 10.32 -3.45 0.53
CA TRP A 34 10.54 -4.05 -0.77
C TRP A 34 10.75 -5.55 -0.59
N VAL A 35 9.77 -6.31 -1.06
CA VAL A 35 9.75 -7.78 -1.01
C VAL A 35 10.03 -8.32 -2.41
N SER A 36 11.02 -9.20 -2.54
CA SER A 36 11.41 -9.93 -3.76
C SER A 36 12.14 -11.22 -3.37
N GLU A 37 12.38 -12.12 -4.32
CA GLU A 37 13.11 -13.39 -4.08
C GLU A 37 14.44 -13.21 -3.34
N SER A 38 15.10 -12.07 -3.52
CA SER A 38 16.41 -11.79 -2.91
C SER A 38 16.37 -10.78 -1.76
N ARG A 39 15.19 -10.19 -1.45
CA ARG A 39 15.09 -9.05 -0.52
C ARG A 39 13.79 -9.07 0.26
N ASN A 40 13.89 -8.84 1.57
CA ASN A 40 12.79 -8.38 2.41
C ASN A 40 13.34 -7.25 3.27
N GLU A 41 13.44 -6.07 2.68
CA GLU A 41 14.12 -4.92 3.26
C GLU A 41 13.14 -3.77 3.41
N ARG A 42 13.22 -3.05 4.54
CA ARG A 42 12.45 -1.81 4.71
C ARG A 42 13.00 -0.78 3.72
N ALA A 43 12.12 -0.20 2.92
CA ALA A 43 12.48 0.80 1.92
C ALA A 43 12.30 2.23 2.45
N PHE A 44 11.20 2.47 3.18
CA PHE A 44 10.90 3.76 3.76
C PHE A 44 9.87 3.66 4.89
N THR A 45 9.75 4.73 5.67
CA THR A 45 8.69 4.91 6.67
C THR A 45 7.92 6.19 6.38
N ILE A 46 6.58 6.12 6.40
CA ILE A 46 5.70 7.29 6.27
C ILE A 46 5.16 7.68 7.65
N SER A 47 5.20 8.97 7.94
CA SER A 47 4.55 9.60 9.09
C SER A 47 3.91 10.92 8.67
N GLY A 48 2.58 10.97 8.71
CA GLY A 48 1.78 12.10 8.23
C GLY A 48 1.87 12.26 6.72
N ASN A 49 2.52 13.33 6.29
CA ASN A 49 2.76 13.65 4.88
C ASN A 49 4.24 13.51 4.50
N LYS A 50 5.08 12.92 5.34
CA LYS A 50 6.53 12.78 5.09
C LYS A 50 6.92 11.31 5.04
N GLY A 51 7.68 10.93 4.02
CA GLY A 51 8.39 9.66 3.95
C GLY A 51 9.88 9.84 4.19
N ILE A 52 10.52 8.94 4.93
CA ILE A 52 11.98 8.87 5.10
C ILE A 52 12.44 7.59 4.43
N LEU A 53 13.37 7.69 3.47
CA LEU A 53 13.90 6.52 2.77
C LEU A 53 15.09 5.94 3.54
N ASP A 54 15.21 4.62 3.51
CA ASP A 54 16.39 3.90 3.99
C ASP A 54 17.47 3.79 2.89
N SER A 55 17.10 4.04 1.63
CA SER A 55 18.00 4.03 0.46
C SER A 55 18.78 5.35 0.29
N SER A 56 19.94 5.32 -0.36
CA SER A 56 20.72 6.53 -0.70
C SER A 56 20.25 7.27 -1.96
N VAL A 57 19.11 6.90 -2.56
CA VAL A 57 18.59 7.52 -3.79
C VAL A 57 18.07 8.94 -3.51
N ALA A 58 17.34 9.09 -2.41
CA ALA A 58 16.80 10.34 -1.89
C ALA A 58 16.79 10.24 -0.37
N ASP A 59 16.79 11.38 0.33
CA ASP A 59 16.79 11.38 1.80
C ASP A 59 15.35 11.23 2.33
N ASN A 60 14.39 11.88 1.67
CA ASN A 60 13.00 11.91 2.10
C ASN A 60 12.05 12.23 0.93
N PHE A 61 10.75 12.13 1.17
CA PHE A 61 9.72 12.67 0.28
C PHE A 61 8.58 13.33 1.05
N VAL A 62 7.87 14.24 0.39
CA VAL A 62 6.61 14.81 0.86
C VAL A 62 5.46 14.29 0.01
N ILE A 63 4.35 13.93 0.64
CA ILE A 63 3.17 13.35 0.01
C ILE A 63 2.11 14.43 -0.19
N ASP A 64 1.67 14.60 -1.44
CA ASP A 64 0.43 15.30 -1.77
C ASP A 64 -0.68 14.28 -2.00
N ARG A 65 -1.52 14.07 -0.97
CA ARG A 65 -2.65 13.13 -1.03
C ARG A 65 -3.77 13.60 -1.96
N LYS A 66 -3.85 14.89 -2.28
CA LYS A 66 -4.90 15.41 -3.17
C LYS A 66 -4.56 15.13 -4.63
N ASN A 67 -3.28 15.23 -4.97
CA ASN A 67 -2.79 15.04 -6.33
C ASN A 67 -2.18 13.66 -6.56
N GLU A 68 -2.12 12.82 -5.52
CA GLU A 68 -1.56 11.46 -5.58
C GLU A 68 -0.10 11.47 -6.08
N THR A 69 0.67 12.44 -5.57
CA THR A 69 2.09 12.58 -5.90
C THR A 69 2.97 12.57 -4.65
N ILE A 70 4.23 12.21 -4.86
CA ILE A 70 5.31 12.48 -3.92
C ILE A 70 6.33 13.41 -4.56
N GLU A 71 6.95 14.28 -3.77
CA GLU A 71 8.15 15.02 -4.14
C GLU A 71 9.34 14.42 -3.40
N LEU A 72 10.22 13.74 -4.12
CA LEU A 72 11.48 13.19 -3.60
C LEU A 72 12.49 14.32 -3.43
N MET A 73 13.18 14.33 -2.30
CA MET A 73 14.15 15.34 -1.90
C MET A 73 15.40 14.68 -1.32
N GLY A 74 16.58 15.20 -1.65
CA GLY A 74 17.84 14.73 -1.09
C GLY A 74 18.95 15.75 -1.24
N SER A 75 19.92 15.71 -0.33
CA SER A 75 21.04 16.65 -0.27
C SER A 75 21.90 16.70 -1.54
N GLN A 76 21.92 15.62 -2.34
CA GLN A 76 22.75 15.49 -3.54
C GLN A 76 21.93 15.36 -4.84
N MET A 77 20.64 15.70 -4.81
CA MET A 77 19.76 15.58 -5.98
C MET A 77 18.84 16.79 -6.14
N LEU A 78 18.39 17.01 -7.38
CA LEU A 78 17.27 17.92 -7.65
C LEU A 78 15.97 17.24 -7.23
N ASN A 79 15.03 18.02 -6.69
CA ASN A 79 13.72 17.50 -6.33
C ASN A 79 13.03 16.92 -7.56
N ARG A 80 12.33 15.79 -7.36
CA ARG A 80 11.59 15.12 -8.43
C ARG A 80 10.20 14.76 -7.92
N THR A 81 9.17 15.20 -8.64
CA THR A 81 7.79 14.80 -8.38
C THR A 81 7.42 13.59 -9.24
N THR A 82 6.75 12.62 -8.64
CA THR A 82 6.18 11.46 -9.33
C THR A 82 4.81 11.10 -8.75
N SER A 83 3.97 10.41 -9.50
CA SER A 83 2.71 9.86 -9.00
C SER A 83 2.94 8.62 -8.14
N TYR A 84 2.02 8.35 -7.22
CA TYR A 84 1.93 7.08 -6.51
C TYR A 84 0.51 6.52 -6.59
N ILE A 85 0.40 5.20 -6.40
CA ILE A 85 -0.86 4.51 -6.17
C ILE A 85 -0.81 3.89 -4.77
N TYR A 86 -1.91 3.97 -4.02
CA TYR A 86 -2.04 3.27 -2.76
C TYR A 86 -3.33 2.46 -2.72
N GLU A 87 -3.19 1.13 -2.66
CA GLU A 87 -4.29 0.18 -2.67
C GLU A 87 -3.97 -0.99 -1.72
N ASP A 88 -4.88 -1.28 -0.78
CA ASP A 88 -4.85 -2.43 0.10
C ASP A 88 -3.50 -2.72 0.79
N GLY A 89 -2.78 -1.67 1.18
CA GLY A 89 -1.49 -1.77 1.86
C GLY A 89 -0.28 -1.82 0.93
N VAL A 90 -0.48 -1.67 -0.38
CA VAL A 90 0.59 -1.55 -1.38
C VAL A 90 0.74 -0.09 -1.78
N PHE A 91 1.96 0.42 -1.69
CA PHE A 91 2.35 1.75 -2.16
C PHE A 91 3.21 1.58 -3.41
N THR A 92 2.65 1.86 -4.59
CA THR A 92 3.32 1.70 -5.88
C THR A 92 3.84 3.05 -6.34
N VAL A 93 5.16 3.15 -6.54
CA VAL A 93 5.80 4.43 -6.87
C VAL A 93 7.16 4.23 -7.54
N ASP A 94 7.56 5.21 -8.36
CA ASP A 94 8.93 5.32 -8.86
C ASP A 94 9.80 6.15 -7.89
N ILE A 95 10.60 5.47 -7.06
CA ILE A 95 11.65 6.13 -6.25
C ILE A 95 12.98 6.22 -6.99
N SER A 96 13.41 5.15 -7.66
CA SER A 96 14.78 4.98 -8.17
C SER A 96 14.92 5.05 -9.70
N GLY A 97 13.93 5.59 -10.40
CA GLY A 97 13.79 5.55 -11.87
C GLY A 97 13.00 4.34 -12.38
N VAL A 98 12.42 3.53 -11.49
CA VAL A 98 11.60 2.35 -11.83
C VAL A 98 10.46 2.28 -10.83
N GLU A 99 9.23 2.16 -11.35
CA GLU A 99 8.04 1.93 -10.53
C GLU A 99 8.08 0.56 -9.88
N ARG A 100 7.79 0.50 -8.58
CA ARG A 100 7.78 -0.73 -7.79
C ARG A 100 6.69 -0.70 -6.73
N ASP A 101 6.27 -1.88 -6.34
CA ASP A 101 5.37 -2.11 -5.21
C ASP A 101 6.15 -2.16 -3.90
N TYR A 102 5.71 -1.36 -2.93
CA TYR A 102 6.20 -1.37 -1.57
C TYR A 102 5.09 -1.75 -0.62
N TYR A 103 5.31 -2.79 0.16
CA TYR A 103 4.28 -3.42 0.98
C TYR A 103 4.32 -2.88 2.40
N LYS A 104 3.21 -2.32 2.86
CA LYS A 104 3.06 -1.85 4.25
C LYS A 104 3.21 -3.04 5.19
N LYS A 105 4.08 -2.92 6.18
CA LYS A 105 4.30 -3.95 7.20
C LYS A 105 2.98 -4.41 7.83
N ASP A 106 2.89 -5.70 8.11
CA ASP A 106 1.73 -6.38 8.71
C ASP A 106 0.43 -6.36 7.89
N SER A 107 0.42 -5.75 6.70
CA SER A 107 -0.72 -5.81 5.77
C SER A 107 -0.90 -7.22 5.19
N GLU A 108 -2.11 -7.53 4.73
CA GLU A 108 -2.37 -8.79 4.02
C GLU A 108 -1.54 -8.89 2.73
N ALA A 109 -1.35 -7.78 2.02
CA ALA A 109 -0.48 -7.72 0.85
C ALA A 109 0.99 -8.07 1.20
N TYR A 110 1.50 -7.56 2.32
CA TYR A 110 2.85 -7.91 2.80
C TYR A 110 2.99 -9.40 3.13
N LYS A 111 2.04 -9.96 3.91
CA LYS A 111 2.05 -11.39 4.26
C LYS A 111 1.97 -12.28 3.02
N LYS A 112 1.13 -11.90 2.05
CA LYS A 112 1.01 -12.60 0.77
C LYS A 112 2.33 -12.54 -0.01
N ALA A 113 2.92 -11.35 -0.15
CA ALA A 113 4.20 -11.19 -0.83
C ALA A 113 5.30 -12.05 -0.22
N LEU A 114 5.33 -12.22 1.11
CA LEU A 114 6.27 -13.14 1.77
C LEU A 114 5.96 -14.62 1.46
N LYS A 115 4.69 -15.03 1.53
CA LYS A 115 4.27 -16.41 1.26
C LYS A 115 4.57 -16.83 -0.18
N ASP A 116 4.35 -15.93 -1.13
CA ASP A 116 4.63 -16.18 -2.54
C ASP A 116 6.14 -16.39 -2.80
N LEU A 117 7.04 -15.94 -1.91
CA LEU A 117 8.47 -16.25 -1.99
C LEU A 117 8.83 -17.63 -1.44
N ASP A 118 8.16 -18.08 -0.39
CA ASP A 118 8.41 -19.39 0.22
C ASP A 118 7.89 -20.55 -0.67
N GLU A 119 6.95 -20.26 -1.58
CA GLU A 119 6.34 -21.24 -2.49
C GLU A 119 7.03 -21.35 -3.87
N ASN A 120 8.02 -20.51 -4.16
CA ASN A 120 8.82 -20.51 -5.40
C ASN A 120 10.20 -21.16 -5.20
#